data_AF-A0A1C5ABS6-F1
#
_entry.id   AF-A0A1C5ABS6-F1
#
_cell.length_a   1.000
_cell.length_b   1.000
_cell.length_c   1.000
_cell.angle_alpha   90.00
_cell.angle_beta   90.00
_cell.angle_gamma   90.00
#
_symmetry.space_group_name_H-M   'P 1'
#
loop_
_entity.id
_entity.type
_entity.pdbx_description
1 polymer ?
#
loop_
_entity_poly.entity_id
_entity_poly.type
_entity_poly.pdbx_seq_one_letter_code
_entity_poly.pdbx_strand_id
1 'polypeptide(L)'
;MTAIATEAAPALTILGVTDEQTTCDRCGRIELRGTVILGDENGEAGRYGSTCAGYMLDPTGRTKGVGNRARLIEEVRRDRIYWALRSAHAALADRDKRDQYGAAGFTRACRIVTDLERATLIHRPDEIAAVAAVRAKAREIRAELRAAGKL
;
A
#
# COMPACT_ATOMS: atom_id res chain seq x y z
N MET A 1 15.21 27.40 -32.23
CA MET A 1 15.77 26.11 -31.78
C MET A 1 15.36 25.94 -30.33
N THR A 2 14.19 25.34 -30.09
CA THR A 2 13.62 25.19 -28.74
C THR A 2 14.30 24.00 -28.10
N ALA A 3 15.04 24.24 -27.01
CA ALA A 3 15.64 23.19 -26.21
C ALA A 3 14.52 22.30 -25.66
N ILE A 4 14.54 21.02 -26.03
CA ILE A 4 13.70 20.00 -25.38
C ILE A 4 14.31 19.85 -23.98
N ALA A 5 13.59 20.33 -22.97
CA ALA A 5 13.92 20.06 -21.59
C ALA A 5 13.82 18.55 -21.40
N THR A 6 14.96 17.88 -21.21
CA THR A 6 15.00 16.49 -20.77
C THR A 6 14.55 16.49 -19.32
N GLU A 7 13.24 16.40 -19.09
CA GLU A 7 12.71 16.11 -17.76
C GLU A 7 13.35 14.81 -17.28
N ALA A 8 14.00 14.87 -16.12
CA ALA A 8 14.62 13.72 -15.50
C ALA A 8 13.55 12.63 -15.35
N ALA A 9 13.83 11.44 -15.88
CA ALA A 9 12.90 10.32 -15.78
C ALA A 9 12.54 10.11 -14.31
N PRO A 10 11.24 9.99 -13.96
CA PRO A 10 10.82 9.89 -12.57
C PRO A 10 11.48 8.68 -11.91
N ALA A 11 11.91 8.86 -10.67
CA ALA A 11 12.48 7.77 -9.88
C ALA A 11 11.39 6.72 -9.60
N LEU A 12 11.46 5.59 -10.29
CA LEU A 12 10.50 4.50 -10.12
C LEU A 12 10.85 3.66 -8.89
N THR A 13 9.82 3.28 -8.14
CA THR A 13 9.92 2.40 -6.96
C THR A 13 9.07 1.16 -7.14
N ILE A 14 9.47 0.06 -6.50
CA ILE A 14 8.70 -1.20 -6.54
C ILE A 14 7.56 -1.11 -5.52
N LEU A 15 6.31 -1.19 -5.98
CA LEU A 15 5.13 -1.15 -5.11
C LEU A 15 4.67 -2.53 -4.64
N GLY A 16 4.96 -3.57 -5.43
CA GLY A 16 4.55 -4.95 -5.14
C GLY A 16 4.42 -5.82 -6.40
N VAL A 17 3.64 -6.89 -6.30
CA VAL A 17 3.32 -7.80 -7.40
C VAL A 17 1.83 -8.08 -7.53
N THR A 18 1.39 -8.37 -8.75
CA THR A 18 0.04 -8.86 -9.05
C THR A 18 0.07 -9.95 -10.10
N ASP A 19 -0.90 -10.86 -10.01
CA ASP A 19 -1.14 -11.91 -11.00
C ASP A 19 -2.41 -11.61 -11.83
N GLU A 20 -3.14 -10.53 -11.52
CA GLU A 20 -4.40 -10.15 -12.18
C GLU A 20 -4.22 -9.67 -13.63
N GLN A 21 -3.06 -9.07 -13.92
CA GLN A 21 -2.70 -8.69 -15.27
C GLN A 21 -1.48 -9.46 -15.70
N THR A 22 -1.58 -10.08 -16.88
CA THR A 22 -0.53 -10.91 -17.47
C THR A 22 0.08 -10.25 -18.71
N THR A 23 -0.12 -8.94 -18.89
CA THR A 23 0.43 -8.17 -20.02
C THR A 23 1.42 -7.12 -19.51
N CYS A 24 2.52 -6.92 -20.23
CA CYS A 24 3.55 -5.93 -19.91
C CYS A 24 3.28 -4.59 -20.59
N ASP A 25 3.18 -3.50 -19.83
CA ASP A 25 2.92 -2.15 -20.36
C ASP A 25 4.07 -1.63 -21.24
N ARG A 26 5.30 -2.10 -21.02
CA ARG A 26 6.48 -1.68 -21.80
C ARG A 26 6.60 -2.37 -23.15
N CYS A 27 6.40 -3.68 -23.20
CA CYS A 27 6.73 -4.49 -24.38
C CYS A 27 5.53 -5.24 -24.98
N GLY A 28 4.34 -5.10 -24.39
CA GLY A 28 3.12 -5.77 -24.86
C GLY A 28 3.12 -7.30 -24.68
N ARG A 29 4.15 -7.88 -24.05
CA ARG A 29 4.22 -9.33 -23.83
C ARG A 29 3.07 -9.78 -22.93
N ILE A 30 2.32 -10.78 -23.39
CA ILE A 30 1.22 -11.43 -22.69
C ILE A 30 1.68 -12.69 -21.95
N GLU A 31 0.79 -13.29 -21.14
CA GLU A 31 1.04 -14.51 -20.35
C GLU A 31 2.27 -14.41 -19.42
N LEU A 32 2.44 -13.25 -18.80
CA LEU A 32 3.48 -13.06 -17.79
C LEU A 32 3.27 -14.03 -16.61
N ARG A 33 4.35 -14.69 -16.16
CA ARG A 33 4.36 -15.56 -14.96
C ARG A 33 4.24 -14.78 -13.63
N GLY A 34 4.12 -13.47 -13.69
CA GLY A 34 4.06 -12.57 -12.55
C GLY A 34 4.38 -11.14 -12.97
N THR A 35 3.58 -10.21 -12.48
CA THR A 35 3.61 -8.81 -12.91
C THR A 35 4.06 -7.94 -11.76
N VAL A 36 5.09 -7.14 -12.01
CA VAL A 36 5.67 -6.20 -11.04
C VAL A 36 4.98 -4.85 -11.24
N ILE A 37 4.54 -4.25 -10.14
CA ILE A 37 3.97 -2.92 -10.13
C ILE A 37 5.08 -1.94 -9.75
N LEU A 38 5.36 -0.98 -10.63
CA LEU A 38 6.27 0.13 -10.37
C LEU A 38 5.48 1.41 -10.25
N GLY A 39 5.77 2.21 -9.22
CA GLY A 39 5.16 3.52 -8.99
C GLY A 39 6.16 4.64 -9.16
N ASP A 40 5.71 5.78 -9.67
CA ASP A 40 6.45 7.03 -9.61
C ASP A 40 6.07 7.86 -8.38
N GLU A 41 6.71 9.02 -8.21
CA GLU A 41 6.43 9.96 -7.11
C GLU A 41 5.07 10.67 -7.25
N ASN A 42 4.44 10.61 -8.43
CA ASN A 42 3.15 11.22 -8.73
C ASN A 42 1.98 10.25 -8.46
N GLY A 43 2.27 8.99 -8.13
CA GLY A 43 1.27 7.95 -7.89
C GLY A 43 0.79 7.25 -9.16
N GLU A 44 1.44 7.48 -10.31
CA GLU A 44 1.23 6.66 -11.51
C GLU A 44 1.91 5.30 -11.32
N ALA A 45 1.15 4.23 -11.58
CA ALA A 45 1.62 2.86 -11.42
C ALA A 45 1.59 2.11 -12.75
N GLY A 46 2.76 1.69 -13.23
CA GLY A 46 2.90 0.83 -14.41
C GLY A 46 3.10 -0.64 -14.04
N ARG A 47 2.67 -1.53 -14.92
CA ARG A 47 2.67 -2.98 -14.73
C ARG A 47 3.58 -3.67 -15.74
N TYR A 48 4.59 -4.35 -15.24
CA TYR A 48 5.70 -4.82 -16.07
C TYR A 48 6.07 -6.26 -15.75
N GLY A 49 6.49 -7.00 -16.78
CA GLY A 49 7.23 -8.25 -16.54
C GLY A 49 8.53 -7.97 -15.79
N SER A 50 9.00 -8.92 -14.99
CA SER A 50 10.19 -8.78 -14.11
C SER A 50 11.44 -8.23 -14.81
N THR A 51 11.69 -8.65 -16.05
CA THR A 51 12.80 -8.12 -16.87
C THR A 51 12.58 -6.66 -17.25
N CYS A 52 11.38 -6.31 -17.72
CA CYS A 52 11.05 -4.92 -18.08
C CYS A 52 11.09 -4.01 -16.86
N ALA A 53 10.59 -4.48 -15.72
CA ALA A 53 10.69 -3.75 -14.46
C ALA A 53 12.14 -3.46 -14.07
N GLY A 54 13.06 -4.42 -14.24
CA GLY A 54 14.49 -4.20 -14.01
C GLY A 54 15.10 -3.12 -14.89
N TYR A 55 14.74 -3.10 -16.18
CA TYR A 55 15.18 -2.04 -17.09
C TYR A 55 14.61 -0.66 -16.74
N MET A 56 13.37 -0.61 -16.26
CA MET A 56 12.73 0.66 -15.85
C MET A 56 13.37 1.23 -14.57
N LEU A 57 13.76 0.35 -13.63
CA LEU A 57 14.45 0.74 -12.41
C LEU A 57 15.91 1.12 -12.63
N ASP A 58 16.57 0.42 -13.55
CA ASP A 58 17.98 0.61 -13.85
C ASP A 58 18.27 0.25 -15.31
N PRO A 59 18.37 1.25 -16.20
CA PRO A 59 18.68 1.03 -17.61
C PRO A 59 20.02 0.33 -17.84
N THR A 60 20.94 0.35 -16.87
CA THR A 60 22.24 -0.32 -16.96
C THR A 60 22.15 -1.83 -16.75
N GLY A 61 20.99 -2.36 -16.34
CA GLY A 61 20.75 -3.78 -16.17
C GLY A 61 21.46 -4.42 -14.99
N ARG A 62 21.98 -3.63 -14.04
CA ARG A 62 22.64 -4.16 -12.82
C ARG A 62 21.63 -4.65 -11.80
N THR A 63 20.40 -4.16 -11.87
CA THR A 63 19.32 -4.59 -10.97
C THR A 63 18.82 -6.00 -11.32
N LYS A 64 19.21 -6.97 -10.49
CA LYS A 64 18.75 -8.37 -10.58
C LYS A 64 17.67 -8.66 -9.54
N GLY A 65 16.91 -9.72 -9.76
CA GLY A 65 15.98 -10.26 -8.76
C GLY A 65 14.76 -9.37 -8.46
N VAL A 66 14.37 -8.48 -9.39
CA VAL A 66 13.24 -7.54 -9.20
C VAL A 66 11.95 -8.26 -8.82
N GLY A 67 11.64 -9.39 -9.45
CA GLY A 67 10.46 -10.19 -9.10
C GLY A 67 10.48 -10.69 -7.65
N ASN A 68 11.64 -11.16 -7.16
CA ASN A 68 11.77 -11.61 -5.77
C ASN A 68 11.67 -10.44 -4.78
N ARG A 69 12.29 -9.29 -5.11
CA ARG A 69 12.17 -8.07 -4.30
C ARG A 69 10.72 -7.59 -4.22
N ALA A 70 10.02 -7.60 -5.35
CA ALA A 70 8.63 -7.21 -5.43
C ALA A 70 7.72 -8.15 -4.62
N ARG A 71 7.99 -9.46 -4.64
CA ARG A 71 7.29 -10.44 -3.77
C ARG A 71 7.56 -10.20 -2.29
N LEU A 72 8.80 -9.92 -1.90
CA LEU A 72 9.14 -9.62 -0.50
C LEU A 72 8.45 -8.34 -0.01
N ILE A 73 8.41 -7.29 -0.86
CA ILE A 73 7.70 -6.05 -0.55
C ILE A 73 6.21 -6.33 -0.36
N GLU A 74 5.62 -7.13 -1.25
CA GLU A 74 4.22 -7.53 -1.16
C GLU A 74 3.92 -8.35 0.10
N GLU A 75 4.82 -9.27 0.48
CA GLU A 75 4.71 -10.08 1.70
C GLU A 75 4.77 -9.19 2.96
N VAL A 76 5.78 -8.32 3.07
CA VAL A 76 5.90 -7.38 4.18
C VAL A 76 4.72 -6.41 4.25
N ARG A 77 4.23 -5.96 3.09
CA ARG A 77 3.02 -5.13 2.98
C ARG A 77 1.80 -5.87 3.50
N ARG A 78 1.56 -7.09 3.03
CA ARG A 78 0.44 -7.93 3.46
C ARG A 78 0.51 -8.22 4.96
N ASP A 79 1.69 -8.53 5.50
CA ASP A 79 1.89 -8.75 6.92
C ASP A 79 1.62 -7.49 7.75
N ARG A 80 2.11 -6.31 7.31
CA ARG A 80 1.83 -5.04 7.98
C ARG A 80 0.35 -4.69 7.96
N ILE A 81 -0.31 -4.82 6.81
CA ILE A 81 -1.74 -4.56 6.66
C ILE A 81 -2.53 -5.53 7.53
N TYR A 82 -2.20 -6.82 7.48
CA TYR A 82 -2.82 -7.85 8.31
C TYR A 82 -2.67 -7.54 9.80
N TRP A 83 -1.47 -7.18 10.25
CA TRP A 83 -1.22 -6.84 11.66
C TRP A 83 -1.94 -5.56 12.08
N ALA A 84 -2.00 -4.55 11.22
CA ALA A 84 -2.74 -3.31 11.48
C ALA A 84 -4.25 -3.56 11.58
N LEU A 85 -4.83 -4.31 10.63
CA LEU A 85 -6.24 -4.66 10.62
C LEU A 85 -6.61 -5.55 11.80
N ARG A 86 -5.78 -6.55 12.12
CA ARG A 86 -5.97 -7.44 13.28
C ARG A 86 -5.90 -6.65 14.59
N SER A 87 -4.91 -5.77 14.74
CA SER A 87 -4.77 -4.93 15.93
C SER A 87 -5.91 -3.93 16.07
N ALA A 88 -6.38 -3.36 14.96
CA ALA A 88 -7.60 -2.55 14.95
C ALA A 88 -8.80 -3.40 15.39
N HIS A 89 -9.03 -4.55 14.78
CA HIS A 89 -10.15 -5.42 15.13
C HIS A 89 -10.12 -5.88 16.60
N ALA A 90 -8.94 -6.23 17.13
CA ALA A 90 -8.75 -6.58 18.53
C ALA A 90 -9.06 -5.41 19.47
N ALA A 91 -8.65 -4.18 19.12
CA ALA A 91 -8.99 -2.98 19.88
C ALA A 91 -10.49 -2.61 19.80
N LEU A 92 -11.19 -3.05 18.75
CA LEU A 92 -12.61 -2.78 18.52
C LEU A 92 -13.52 -3.82 19.19
N ALA A 93 -13.09 -5.08 19.23
CA ALA A 93 -13.88 -6.23 19.69
C ALA A 93 -14.00 -6.34 21.22
N ASP A 94 -13.11 -5.68 21.97
CA ASP A 94 -13.04 -5.82 23.42
C ASP A 94 -13.43 -4.51 24.11
N ARG A 95 -14.69 -4.45 24.59
CA ARG A 95 -15.22 -3.28 25.32
C ARG A 95 -14.43 -3.00 26.60
N ASP A 96 -13.93 -4.03 27.28
CA ASP A 96 -13.18 -3.90 28.53
C ASP A 96 -11.74 -3.43 28.27
N LYS A 97 -11.12 -3.81 27.16
CA LYS A 97 -9.79 -3.30 26.80
C LYS A 97 -9.78 -1.86 26.27
N ARG A 98 -10.93 -1.24 25.96
CA ARG A 98 -10.99 0.20 25.63
C ARG A 98 -10.54 1.07 26.81
N ASP A 99 -10.84 0.64 28.03
CA ASP A 99 -10.38 1.31 29.24
C ASP A 99 -8.89 1.00 29.51
N GLN A 100 -8.41 -0.20 29.15
CA GLN A 100 -7.02 -0.62 29.36
C GLN A 100 -6.01 0.01 28.38
N TYR A 101 -6.36 0.21 27.11
CA TYR A 101 -5.48 0.89 26.13
C TYR A 101 -5.68 2.41 26.08
N GLY A 102 -6.75 2.91 26.71
CA GLY A 102 -7.14 4.32 26.74
C GLY A 102 -7.40 4.93 25.36
N ALA A 103 -7.84 6.19 25.35
CA ALA A 103 -7.99 6.97 24.12
C ALA A 103 -6.70 7.01 23.26
N ALA A 104 -5.53 6.82 23.89
CA ALA A 104 -4.24 6.76 23.24
C ALA A 104 -4.07 5.54 22.31
N GLY A 105 -4.51 4.34 22.71
CA GLY A 105 -4.42 3.14 21.88
C GLY A 105 -5.29 3.20 20.63
N PHE A 106 -6.52 3.71 20.78
CA PHE A 106 -7.42 3.97 19.66
C PHE A 106 -6.87 5.03 18.69
N THR A 107 -6.32 6.12 19.22
CA THR A 107 -5.69 7.18 18.42
C THR A 107 -4.48 6.64 17.66
N ARG A 108 -3.67 5.78 18.29
CA ARG A 108 -2.53 5.12 17.64
C ARG A 108 -2.97 4.19 16.51
N ALA A 109 -4.04 3.41 16.70
CA ALA A 109 -4.59 2.56 15.65
C ALA A 109 -5.13 3.37 14.46
N CYS A 110 -5.89 4.44 14.73
CA CYS A 110 -6.37 5.36 13.69
C CYS A 110 -5.20 6.02 12.93
N ARG A 111 -4.14 6.38 13.65
CA ARG A 111 -2.93 6.97 13.06
C ARG A 111 -2.20 5.97 12.16
N ILE A 112 -2.07 4.71 12.56
CA ILE A 112 -1.49 3.66 11.71
C ILE A 112 -2.29 3.51 10.40
N VAL A 113 -3.62 3.49 10.48
CA VAL A 113 -4.47 3.42 9.29
C VAL A 113 -4.29 4.65 8.39
N THR A 114 -4.21 5.83 8.99
CA THR A 114 -3.99 7.10 8.26
C THR A 114 -2.58 7.15 7.64
N ASP A 115 -1.57 6.63 8.33
CA ASP A 115 -0.18 6.58 7.84
C ASP A 115 -0.05 5.58 6.68
N LEU A 116 -0.78 4.46 6.72
CA LEU A 116 -0.86 3.49 5.60
C LEU A 116 -1.52 4.10 4.36
N GLU A 117 -2.57 4.91 4.54
CA GLU A 117 -3.22 5.66 3.45
C GLU A 117 -2.29 6.72 2.85
N ARG A 118 -1.62 7.51 3.70
CA ARG A 118 -0.69 8.57 3.25
C ARG A 118 0.55 8.03 2.55
N ALA A 119 0.99 6.83 2.93
CA ALA A 119 2.08 6.16 2.24
C ALA A 119 1.68 5.66 0.84
N THR A 120 0.42 5.88 0.41
CA THR A 120 -0.14 5.35 -0.84
C THR A 120 0.02 3.83 -0.96
N LEU A 121 0.25 3.11 0.14
CA LEU A 121 0.48 1.67 0.14
C LEU A 121 -0.82 0.86 0.08
N ILE A 122 -1.90 1.45 -0.42
CA ILE A 122 -3.22 0.82 -0.55
C ILE A 122 -3.69 1.09 -1.98
N HIS A 123 -3.65 0.05 -2.81
CA HIS A 123 -4.03 0.14 -4.21
C HIS A 123 -5.03 -0.93 -4.60
N ARG A 124 -5.17 -1.99 -3.80
CA ARG A 124 -6.09 -3.05 -4.12
C ARG A 124 -7.51 -2.77 -3.58
N PRO A 125 -8.56 -3.18 -4.31
CA PRO A 125 -9.94 -2.99 -3.89
C PRO A 125 -10.27 -3.59 -2.51
N ASP A 126 -9.69 -4.75 -2.17
CA ASP A 126 -9.89 -5.42 -0.89
C ASP A 126 -9.22 -4.68 0.28
N GLU A 127 -8.00 -4.17 0.07
CA GLU A 127 -7.31 -3.31 1.03
C GLU A 127 -8.09 -2.00 1.26
N ILE A 128 -8.60 -1.38 0.19
CA ILE A 128 -9.45 -0.18 0.25
C ILE A 128 -10.71 -0.47 1.07
N ALA A 129 -11.38 -1.59 0.81
CA ALA A 129 -12.59 -1.99 1.53
C ALA A 129 -12.30 -2.25 3.02
N ALA A 130 -11.18 -2.91 3.35
CA ALA A 130 -10.79 -3.15 4.73
C ALA A 130 -10.51 -1.84 5.48
N VAL A 131 -9.82 -0.90 4.85
CA VAL A 131 -9.55 0.43 5.42
C VAL A 131 -10.85 1.23 5.58
N ALA A 132 -11.76 1.16 4.62
CA ALA A 132 -13.09 1.78 4.72
C ALA A 132 -13.90 1.23 5.90
N ALA A 133 -13.87 -0.09 6.13
CA ALA A 133 -14.51 -0.72 7.27
C ALA A 133 -13.92 -0.24 8.61
N VAL A 134 -12.59 -0.13 8.70
CA VAL A 134 -11.93 0.42 9.89
C VAL A 134 -12.31 1.88 10.13
N ARG A 135 -12.39 2.71 9.07
CA ARG A 135 -12.87 4.09 9.15
C ARG A 135 -14.30 4.19 9.67
N ALA A 136 -15.20 3.37 9.14
CA ALA A 136 -16.60 3.34 9.57
C ALA A 136 -16.69 3.05 11.08
N LYS A 137 -15.97 2.01 11.52
CA LYS A 137 -15.92 1.65 12.94
C LYS A 137 -15.28 2.73 13.82
N ALA A 138 -14.22 3.38 13.34
CA ALA A 138 -13.59 4.47 14.07
C ALA A 138 -14.54 5.68 14.25
N ARG A 139 -15.39 5.97 13.26
CA ARG A 139 -16.41 7.02 13.37
C ARG A 139 -17.48 6.67 14.41
N GLU A 140 -17.97 5.43 14.42
CA GLU A 140 -18.90 4.95 15.44
C GLU A 140 -18.32 5.15 16.85
N ILE A 141 -17.08 4.73 17.06
CA ILE A 141 -16.43 4.85 18.39
C ILE A 141 -16.21 6.30 18.79
N ARG A 142 -15.77 7.16 17.87
CA ARG A 142 -15.60 8.59 18.17
C ARG A 142 -16.95 9.23 18.53
N ALA A 143 -18.04 8.82 17.88
CA ALA A 143 -19.39 9.27 18.23
C ALA A 143 -19.80 8.79 19.63
N GLU A 144 -19.57 7.51 19.96
CA GLU A 144 -19.82 6.96 21.31
C GLU A 144 -19.03 7.70 22.39
N LEU A 145 -17.74 7.93 22.18
CA LEU A 145 -16.88 8.62 23.16
C LEU A 145 -17.28 10.09 23.37
N ARG A 146 -17.68 10.79 22.29
CA ARG A 146 -18.21 12.16 22.38
C ARG A 146 -19.55 12.17 23.12
N ALA A 147 -20.44 11.22 22.84
CA ALA A 147 -21.72 11.10 23.56
C ALA A 147 -21.51 10.82 25.06
N ALA A 148 -20.43 10.12 25.41
CA ALA A 148 -20.04 9.86 26.79
C ALA A 148 -19.26 11.01 27.47
N GLY A 149 -19.00 12.13 26.77
CA GLY A 149 -18.22 13.26 27.30
C GLY A 149 -16.75 12.95 27.55
N LYS A 150 -16.22 11.87 26.96
CA LYS A 150 -14.83 11.41 27.14
C LYS A 150 -13.87 11.98 26.09
N LEU A 151 -14.33 12.90 25.24
CA LEU A 151 -13.63 13.41 24.05
C LEU A 151 -14.00 14.87 23.78
#